data_AF-A0ABD2EMD9-F1
#
_entry.id   AF-A0ABD2EMD9-F1
#
_cell.length_a   1.000
_cell.length_b   1.000
_cell.length_c   1.000
_cell.angle_alpha   90.00
_cell.angle_beta   90.00
_cell.angle_gamma   90.00
#
_symmetry.space_group_name_H-M   'P 1'
#
loop_
_entity.id
_entity.type
_entity.pdbx_description
1 polymer ?
#
loop_
_entity_poly.entity_id
_entity_poly.type
_entity_poly.pdbx_seq_one_letter_code
_entity_poly.pdbx_strand_id
1 'polypeptide(L)'
;FLSIEHCIKEIQSEVNKQCPDVQLQTTTDCFEWLTNYNYNTSKTPSIPDGEMIKFLKTLQDLLTDEQNHEEMIFDLLWDLSCQSSISFPSTLSGTSLHFFSRTSLHSVEDHSSMDVKSIWDDIRLHLRRFLVRKLQSYNEINNSQQKISLKNQCLQQLLFLYPESEVIIKYQNIQNKLLAKLMQNFFPSYSRDSNLDIIVHGCQSTMLKLYSTIKEDFNILCEILAPSSTVKFIKETYLDTVTEEVAKFLENFCELQFKENAVRVVKTSKSSSKHRGAVHALG
;
A
#
# COMPACT_ATOMS: atom_id res chain seq x y z
N PHE A 1 19.52 27.24 2.87
CA PHE A 1 18.22 27.16 2.18
C PHE A 1 18.25 28.16 1.04
N LEU A 2 18.31 27.70 -0.22
CA LEU A 2 18.06 28.61 -1.35
C LEU A 2 16.57 28.99 -1.33
N SER A 3 16.27 30.28 -1.50
CA SER A 3 14.90 30.74 -1.71
C SER A 3 14.36 30.12 -3.01
N ILE A 4 13.10 29.73 -3.03
CA ILE A 4 12.39 29.27 -4.24
C ILE A 4 12.57 30.29 -5.38
N GLU A 5 12.59 31.58 -5.05
CA GLU A 5 12.82 32.67 -6.00
C GLU A 5 14.21 32.61 -6.64
N HIS A 6 15.23 32.16 -5.90
CA HIS A 6 16.58 32.01 -6.42
C HIS A 6 16.68 30.82 -7.39
N CYS A 7 16.02 29.71 -7.06
CA CYS A 7 15.95 28.52 -7.90
C CYS A 7 15.24 28.81 -9.24
N ILE A 8 14.14 29.56 -9.20
CA ILE A 8 13.41 29.97 -10.42
C ILE A 8 14.29 30.85 -11.32
N LYS A 9 15.07 31.78 -10.74
CA LYS A 9 16.00 32.63 -11.51
C LYS A 9 17.14 31.84 -12.13
N GLU A 10 17.66 30.81 -11.45
CA GLU A 10 18.66 29.91 -12.02
C GLU A 10 18.09 29.08 -13.18
N ILE A 11 16.90 28.50 -13.02
CA ILE A 11 16.20 27.79 -14.09
C ILE A 11 15.96 28.72 -15.29
N GLN A 12 15.45 29.93 -15.05
CA GLN A 12 15.24 30.95 -16.09
C GLN A 12 16.53 31.26 -16.86
N SER A 13 17.63 31.47 -16.15
CA SER A 13 18.93 31.78 -16.75
C SER A 13 19.49 30.62 -17.57
N GLU A 14 19.35 29.38 -17.08
CA GLU A 14 19.90 28.21 -17.76
C GLU A 14 19.07 27.83 -18.99
N VAL A 15 17.74 27.94 -18.92
CA VAL A 15 16.84 27.68 -20.06
C VAL A 15 17.07 28.70 -21.18
N ASN A 16 17.15 30.00 -20.86
CA ASN A 16 17.44 31.03 -21.87
C ASN A 16 18.82 30.88 -22.51
N LYS A 17 19.75 30.19 -21.85
CA LYS A 17 21.11 29.92 -22.35
C LYS A 17 21.18 28.66 -23.22
N GLN A 18 20.47 27.60 -22.84
CA GLN A 18 20.51 26.31 -23.55
C GLN A 18 19.46 26.18 -24.66
N CYS A 19 18.35 26.92 -24.58
CA CYS A 19 17.24 26.86 -25.53
C CYS A 19 17.00 28.26 -26.14
N PRO A 20 17.72 28.65 -27.20
CA PRO A 20 17.60 29.99 -27.79
C PRO A 20 16.21 30.28 -28.40
N ASP A 21 15.42 29.25 -28.68
CA ASP A 21 14.05 29.36 -29.21
C ASP A 21 12.99 29.64 -28.12
N VAL A 22 13.36 29.56 -26.84
CA VAL A 22 12.46 29.82 -25.70
C VAL A 22 13.00 31.02 -24.93
N GLN A 23 12.19 32.08 -24.84
CA GLN A 23 12.56 33.28 -24.09
C GLN A 23 11.66 33.44 -22.87
N LEU A 24 12.14 32.99 -21.72
CA LEU A 24 11.45 33.11 -20.44
C LEU A 24 11.82 34.44 -19.80
N GLN A 25 10.87 35.37 -19.70
CA GLN A 25 11.11 36.72 -19.17
C GLN A 25 10.58 36.90 -17.75
N THR A 26 9.48 36.22 -17.41
CA THR A 26 8.85 36.30 -16.10
C THR A 26 8.89 34.97 -15.35
N THR A 27 8.67 35.03 -14.04
CA THR A 27 8.49 33.83 -13.21
C THR A 27 7.26 33.04 -13.64
N THR A 28 6.21 33.72 -14.10
CA THR A 28 5.00 33.09 -14.67
C THR A 28 5.32 32.34 -15.95
N ASP A 29 6.15 32.89 -16.84
CA ASP A 29 6.60 32.20 -18.06
C ASP A 29 7.38 30.94 -17.70
N CYS A 30 8.21 30.98 -16.66
CA CYS A 30 8.95 29.80 -16.19
C CYS A 30 8.01 28.72 -15.66
N PHE A 31 6.97 29.10 -14.91
CA PHE A 31 5.97 28.15 -14.44
C PHE A 31 5.15 27.59 -15.60
N GLU A 32 4.70 28.44 -16.51
CA GLU A 32 3.94 28.03 -17.69
C GLU A 32 4.75 27.10 -18.58
N TRP A 33 6.04 27.41 -18.79
CA TRP A 33 6.98 26.54 -19.49
C TRP A 33 7.17 25.21 -18.76
N LEU A 34 7.44 25.19 -17.45
CA LEU A 34 7.57 23.95 -16.68
C LEU A 34 6.31 23.09 -16.73
N THR A 35 5.12 23.71 -16.71
CA THR A 35 3.84 23.00 -16.80
C THR A 35 3.51 22.53 -18.21
N ASN A 36 3.92 23.26 -19.24
CA ASN A 36 3.58 22.99 -20.64
C ASN A 36 4.69 22.28 -21.42
N TYR A 37 5.91 22.20 -20.89
CA TYR A 37 7.05 21.51 -21.52
C TYR A 37 6.74 20.03 -21.77
N ASN A 38 5.93 19.41 -20.89
CA ASN A 38 5.44 18.04 -21.09
C ASN A 38 4.30 17.90 -22.10
N TYR A 39 3.63 18.99 -22.50
CA TYR A 39 2.47 18.97 -23.40
C TYR A 39 2.77 19.46 -24.83
N ASN A 40 3.83 20.25 -25.02
CA ASN A 40 4.17 20.87 -26.30
C ASN A 40 5.27 20.13 -27.08
N THR A 41 5.38 18.81 -26.96
CA THR A 41 6.05 17.97 -27.97
C THR A 41 5.10 17.71 -29.13
N SER A 42 4.72 18.78 -29.84
CA SER A 42 3.97 18.65 -31.10
C SER A 42 4.86 17.89 -32.09
N LYS A 43 4.53 16.60 -32.28
CA LYS A 43 5.24 15.54 -33.02
C LYS A 43 6.32 14.81 -32.23
N THR A 44 5.92 14.05 -31.22
CA THR A 44 6.61 12.78 -30.94
C THR A 44 6.54 11.91 -32.21
N PRO A 45 7.68 11.41 -32.73
CA PRO A 45 7.61 10.39 -33.78
C PRO A 45 6.82 9.21 -33.21
N SER A 46 5.72 8.84 -33.88
CA SER A 46 4.98 7.63 -33.53
C SER A 46 5.94 6.46 -33.67
N ILE A 47 6.30 5.82 -32.55
CA ILE A 47 7.05 4.56 -32.59
C ILE A 47 6.19 3.58 -33.38
N PRO A 48 6.69 2.96 -34.46
CA PRO A 48 5.94 1.95 -35.17
C PRO A 48 5.51 0.86 -34.19
N ASP A 49 4.24 0.48 -34.17
CA ASP A 49 3.68 -0.52 -33.24
C ASP A 49 4.53 -1.81 -33.15
N GLY A 50 5.17 -2.20 -34.26
CA GLY A 50 6.06 -3.37 -34.31
C GLY A 50 7.32 -3.26 -33.44
N GLU A 51 7.90 -2.07 -33.29
CA GLU A 51 9.07 -1.86 -32.42
C GLU A 51 8.67 -1.88 -30.95
N MET A 52 7.51 -1.31 -30.62
CA MET A 52 6.95 -1.35 -29.27
C MET A 52 6.61 -2.79 -28.85
N ILE A 53 5.95 -3.56 -29.73
CA ILE A 53 5.66 -4.97 -29.47
C ILE A 53 6.96 -5.76 -29.26
N LYS A 54 8.00 -5.53 -30.07
CA LYS A 54 9.29 -6.20 -29.92
C LYS A 54 9.96 -5.86 -28.60
N PHE A 55 9.92 -4.59 -28.19
CA PHE A 55 10.44 -4.15 -26.89
C PHE A 55 9.69 -4.83 -25.73
N LEU A 56 8.36 -4.79 -25.74
CA LEU A 56 7.55 -5.42 -24.69
C LEU A 56 7.76 -6.93 -24.62
N LYS A 57 7.85 -7.62 -25.76
CA LYS A 57 8.19 -9.05 -25.78
C LYS A 57 9.56 -9.32 -25.17
N THR A 58 10.56 -8.49 -25.48
CA THR A 58 11.90 -8.60 -24.87
C THR A 58 11.84 -8.45 -23.35
N LEU A 59 11.07 -7.48 -22.84
CA LEU A 59 10.87 -7.33 -21.40
C LEU A 59 10.15 -8.55 -20.79
N GLN A 60 9.13 -9.07 -21.47
CA GLN A 60 8.40 -10.26 -21.02
C GLN A 60 9.32 -11.48 -20.96
N ASP A 61 10.14 -11.70 -21.98
CA ASP A 61 11.11 -12.80 -22.02
C ASP A 61 12.11 -12.70 -20.86
N LEU A 62 12.62 -11.48 -20.57
CA LEU A 62 13.52 -11.23 -19.44
C LEU A 62 12.88 -11.47 -18.07
N LEU A 63 11.57 -11.22 -17.92
CA LEU A 63 10.82 -11.48 -16.69
C LEU A 63 10.51 -12.96 -16.49
N THR A 64 10.44 -13.73 -17.58
CA THR A 64 10.25 -15.19 -17.50
C THR A 64 11.53 -15.97 -17.25
N ASP A 65 12.69 -15.34 -17.40
CA ASP A 65 13.98 -15.94 -17.05
C ASP A 65 14.14 -16.04 -15.52
N GLU A 66 14.79 -17.10 -15.03
CA GLU A 66 14.95 -17.40 -13.59
C GLU A 66 15.92 -16.46 -12.86
N GLN A 67 16.50 -15.48 -13.57
CA GLN A 67 17.57 -14.60 -13.08
C GLN A 67 17.09 -13.40 -12.25
N ASN A 68 15.79 -13.30 -11.92
CA ASN A 68 15.20 -12.21 -11.12
C ASN A 68 15.56 -10.80 -11.63
N HIS A 69 15.31 -10.55 -12.92
CA HIS A 69 15.62 -9.26 -13.58
C HIS A 69 14.67 -8.11 -13.22
N GLU A 70 13.73 -8.30 -12.29
CA GLU A 70 12.68 -7.31 -12.01
C GLU A 70 13.23 -5.94 -11.58
N GLU A 71 14.29 -5.90 -10.77
CA GLU A 71 14.89 -4.64 -10.31
C GLU A 71 15.51 -3.85 -11.47
N MET A 72 16.28 -4.52 -12.33
CA MET A 72 16.87 -3.92 -13.54
C MET A 72 15.77 -3.39 -14.47
N ILE A 73 14.66 -4.12 -14.61
CA ILE A 73 13.55 -3.71 -15.45
C ILE A 73 12.85 -2.47 -14.87
N PHE A 74 12.70 -2.36 -13.55
CA PHE A 74 12.18 -1.15 -12.94
C PHE A 74 13.07 0.07 -13.20
N ASP A 75 14.38 -0.07 -13.04
CA ASP A 75 15.33 1.01 -13.30
C ASP A 75 15.26 1.45 -14.77
N LEU A 76 15.23 0.49 -15.70
CA LEU A 76 15.07 0.78 -17.12
C LEU A 76 13.75 1.51 -17.42
N LEU A 77 12.62 1.04 -16.88
CA LEU A 77 11.31 1.66 -17.11
C LEU A 77 11.25 3.08 -16.52
N TRP A 78 11.87 3.29 -15.36
CA TRP A 78 11.96 4.59 -14.72
C TRP A 78 12.83 5.56 -15.51
N ASP A 79 14.01 5.12 -15.96
CA ASP A 79 14.92 5.91 -16.78
C ASP A 79 14.27 6.31 -18.11
N LEU A 80 13.58 5.37 -18.76
CA LEU A 80 12.82 5.66 -19.98
C LEU A 80 11.72 6.70 -19.72
N SER A 81 10.97 6.58 -18.61
CA SER A 81 9.96 7.56 -18.24
C SER A 81 10.52 8.96 -18.00
N CYS A 82 11.77 9.07 -17.53
CA CYS A 82 12.42 10.35 -17.25
C CYS A 82 13.06 10.96 -18.50
N GLN A 83 13.64 10.14 -19.37
CA GLN A 83 14.38 10.59 -20.55
C GLN A 83 13.50 10.86 -21.76
N SER A 84 12.28 10.33 -21.77
CA SER A 84 11.40 10.40 -22.92
C SER A 84 9.99 10.79 -22.50
N SER A 85 9.31 11.60 -23.31
CA SER A 85 7.87 11.85 -23.16
C SER A 85 7.04 10.62 -23.58
N ILE A 86 7.58 9.41 -23.37
CA ILE A 86 6.90 8.15 -23.63
C ILE A 86 5.97 7.90 -22.45
N SER A 87 4.69 8.21 -22.66
CA SER A 87 3.64 7.73 -21.78
C SER A 87 3.50 6.22 -21.99
N PHE A 88 3.86 5.43 -20.98
CA PHE A 88 3.49 4.01 -20.94
C PHE A 88 1.96 3.87 -21.05
N PRO A 89 1.43 2.75 -21.60
CA PRO A 89 -0.01 2.57 -21.75
C PRO A 89 -0.69 2.76 -20.40
N SER A 90 -1.40 3.89 -20.28
CA SER A 90 -1.96 4.35 -19.02
C SER A 90 -3.09 3.42 -18.61
N THR A 91 -3.25 3.21 -17.30
CA THR A 91 -4.42 2.57 -16.74
C THR A 91 -5.67 3.41 -17.05
N LEU A 92 -6.35 3.07 -18.13
CA LEU A 92 -7.79 3.29 -18.24
C LEU A 92 -8.50 2.33 -17.29
N SER A 93 -8.29 2.52 -15.98
CA SER A 93 -9.06 1.90 -14.91
C SER A 93 -10.07 2.94 -14.45
N GLY A 94 -11.24 2.95 -15.09
CA GLY A 94 -12.39 3.78 -14.72
C GLY A 94 -12.58 5.05 -15.57
N THR A 95 -13.48 4.96 -16.56
CA THR A 95 -14.21 6.10 -17.17
C THR A 95 -13.39 7.30 -17.67
N SER A 96 -12.50 7.09 -18.62
CA SER A 96 -12.02 8.17 -19.51
C SER A 96 -12.01 7.69 -20.96
N LEU A 97 -13.21 7.51 -21.50
CA LEU A 97 -13.45 7.30 -22.92
C LEU A 97 -13.26 8.63 -23.67
N HIS A 98 -12.05 9.20 -23.66
CA HIS A 98 -11.76 10.44 -24.38
C HIS A 98 -10.31 10.53 -24.85
N PHE A 99 -9.79 9.48 -25.49
CA PHE A 99 -8.71 9.64 -26.48
C PHE A 99 -8.81 8.69 -27.69
N PHE A 100 -9.95 8.02 -27.86
CA PHE A 100 -10.33 7.47 -29.15
C PHE A 100 -11.43 8.36 -29.71
N SER A 101 -11.11 9.13 -30.75
CA SER A 101 -12.09 9.81 -31.59
C SER A 101 -13.07 8.77 -32.13
N ARG A 102 -14.16 8.57 -31.39
CA ARG A 102 -15.23 7.63 -31.72
C ARG A 102 -16.16 8.29 -32.74
N THR A 103 -15.61 8.62 -33.90
CA THR A 103 -16.34 9.15 -35.05
C THR A 103 -15.96 8.37 -36.31
N SER A 104 -16.23 7.07 -36.31
CA SER A 104 -16.50 6.33 -37.54
C SER A 104 -17.15 4.99 -37.19
N LEU A 105 -18.36 4.75 -37.67
CA LEU A 105 -19.06 3.46 -37.59
C LEU A 105 -18.38 2.36 -38.44
N HIS A 106 -17.22 2.65 -39.04
CA HIS A 106 -16.47 1.78 -39.94
C HIS A 106 -14.97 1.65 -39.58
N SER A 107 -14.52 2.03 -38.38
CA SER A 107 -13.13 1.74 -38.00
C SER A 107 -12.98 0.27 -37.62
N VAL A 108 -12.20 -0.48 -38.41
CA VAL A 108 -11.68 -1.80 -38.04
C VAL A 108 -10.90 -1.66 -36.74
N GLU A 109 -11.18 -2.50 -35.75
CA GLU A 109 -10.39 -2.57 -34.52
C GLU A 109 -8.97 -3.03 -34.87
N ASP A 110 -7.98 -2.15 -34.72
CA ASP A 110 -6.57 -2.46 -35.00
C ASP A 110 -6.09 -3.55 -34.02
N HIS A 111 -6.00 -4.78 -34.52
CA HIS A 111 -5.57 -5.94 -33.76
C HIS A 111 -4.16 -5.77 -33.14
N SER A 112 -3.31 -4.91 -33.70
CA SER A 112 -1.97 -4.57 -33.14
C SER A 112 -2.04 -3.91 -31.77
N SER A 113 -3.04 -3.05 -31.54
CA SER A 113 -3.21 -2.30 -30.28
C SER A 113 -3.66 -3.21 -29.13
N MET A 114 -4.42 -4.27 -29.43
CA MET A 114 -4.81 -5.29 -28.44
C MET A 114 -3.60 -6.12 -27.99
N ASP A 115 -2.65 -6.38 -28.90
CA ASP A 115 -1.42 -7.12 -28.60
C ASP A 115 -0.48 -6.31 -27.69
N VAL A 116 -0.32 -5.00 -27.92
CA VAL A 116 0.52 -4.13 -27.07
C VAL A 116 -0.02 -4.07 -25.64
N LYS A 117 -1.33 -3.84 -25.48
CA LYS A 117 -1.95 -3.70 -24.16
C LYS A 117 -1.89 -4.99 -23.35
N SER A 118 -2.15 -6.14 -23.97
CA SER A 118 -2.13 -7.43 -23.28
C SER A 118 -0.73 -7.79 -22.79
N ILE A 119 0.30 -7.63 -23.63
CA ILE A 119 1.70 -7.90 -23.23
C ILE A 119 2.12 -6.96 -22.07
N TRP A 120 1.73 -5.68 -22.15
CA TRP A 120 1.99 -4.73 -21.06
C TRP A 120 1.27 -5.11 -19.76
N ASP A 121 0.00 -5.54 -19.83
CA ASP A 121 -0.76 -5.98 -18.66
C ASP A 121 -0.10 -7.18 -17.97
N ASP A 122 0.46 -8.12 -18.74
CA ASP A 122 1.21 -9.26 -18.22
C ASP A 122 2.51 -8.85 -17.53
N ILE A 123 3.29 -7.96 -18.15
CA ILE A 123 4.52 -7.39 -17.58
C ILE A 123 4.20 -6.70 -16.24
N ARG A 124 3.18 -5.81 -16.23
CA ARG A 124 2.77 -5.11 -15.02
C ARG A 124 2.32 -6.07 -13.93
N LEU A 125 1.58 -7.12 -14.29
CA LEU A 125 1.13 -8.14 -13.35
C LEU A 125 2.30 -8.88 -12.71
N HIS A 126 3.32 -9.25 -13.50
CA HIS A 126 4.52 -9.90 -13.01
C HIS A 126 5.28 -9.00 -12.03
N LEU A 127 5.59 -7.77 -12.45
CA LEU A 127 6.26 -6.77 -11.63
C LEU A 127 5.50 -6.48 -10.34
N ARG A 128 4.17 -6.36 -10.40
CA ARG A 128 3.30 -6.22 -9.22
C ARG A 128 3.46 -7.39 -8.26
N ARG A 129 3.46 -8.63 -8.75
CA ARG A 129 3.62 -9.83 -7.91
C ARG A 129 4.98 -9.84 -7.24
N PHE A 130 6.03 -9.42 -7.94
CA PHE A 130 7.37 -9.24 -7.37
C PHE A 130 7.36 -8.22 -6.20
N LEU A 131 6.84 -7.02 -6.43
CA LEU A 131 6.77 -5.98 -5.39
C LEU A 131 5.94 -6.40 -4.19
N VAL A 132 4.79 -7.06 -4.41
CA VAL A 132 3.93 -7.57 -3.34
C VAL A 132 4.66 -8.64 -2.52
N ARG A 133 5.43 -9.53 -3.15
CA ARG A 133 6.26 -10.52 -2.44
C ARG A 133 7.32 -9.83 -1.58
N LYS A 134 8.02 -8.83 -2.13
CA LYS A 134 9.03 -8.02 -1.41
C LYS A 134 8.43 -7.25 -0.23
N LEU A 135 7.21 -6.71 -0.39
CA LEU A 135 6.43 -6.09 0.68
C LEU A 135 5.85 -7.07 1.70
N GLN A 136 5.80 -8.37 1.43
CA GLN A 136 5.35 -9.36 2.42
C GLN A 136 6.53 -9.91 3.23
N SER A 137 7.72 -10.02 2.63
CA SER A 137 8.93 -10.54 3.29
C SER A 137 9.64 -9.52 4.18
N TYR A 138 9.25 -8.22 4.19
CA TYR A 138 10.00 -7.21 4.95
C TYR A 138 10.09 -7.46 6.46
N ASN A 139 9.18 -8.25 7.04
CA ASN A 139 9.23 -8.55 8.48
C ASN A 139 10.44 -9.40 8.88
N GLU A 140 11.13 -10.01 7.91
CA GLU A 140 12.38 -10.73 8.09
C GLU A 140 13.59 -9.78 8.22
N ILE A 141 13.41 -8.50 7.88
CA ILE A 141 14.47 -7.48 7.93
C ILE A 141 14.54 -6.90 9.35
N ASN A 142 15.66 -7.17 10.03
CA ASN A 142 15.90 -6.69 11.40
C ASN A 142 16.21 -5.18 11.48
N ASN A 143 16.63 -4.55 10.37
CA ASN A 143 17.01 -3.15 10.32
C ASN A 143 15.81 -2.27 9.91
N SER A 144 15.38 -1.37 10.81
CA SER A 144 14.24 -0.48 10.61
C SER A 144 14.42 0.49 9.44
N GLN A 145 15.63 1.02 9.22
CA GLN A 145 15.89 1.98 8.15
C GLN A 145 15.82 1.32 6.78
N GLN A 146 16.37 0.11 6.65
CA GLN A 146 16.29 -0.68 5.42
C GLN A 146 14.83 -1.04 5.09
N LYS A 147 14.05 -1.39 6.11
CA LYS A 147 12.61 -1.68 5.96
C LYS A 147 11.82 -0.47 5.45
N ILE A 148 12.08 0.72 6.00
CA ILE A 148 11.43 1.96 5.55
C ILE A 148 11.80 2.26 4.09
N SER A 149 13.08 2.18 3.75
CA SER A 149 13.57 2.43 2.38
C SER A 149 12.94 1.46 1.38
N LEU A 150 12.89 0.16 1.71
CA LEU A 150 12.29 -0.86 0.86
C LEU A 150 10.79 -0.62 0.66
N LYS A 151 10.06 -0.32 1.73
CA LYS A 151 8.62 0.00 1.65
C LYS A 151 8.36 1.21 0.76
N ASN A 152 9.11 2.29 0.96
CA ASN A 152 9.00 3.51 0.16
C ASN A 152 9.24 3.21 -1.32
N GLN A 153 10.36 2.56 -1.64
CA GLN A 153 10.70 2.16 -3.01
C GLN A 153 9.61 1.29 -3.65
N CYS A 154 9.13 0.26 -2.95
CA CYS A 154 8.10 -0.63 -3.49
C CYS A 154 6.77 0.10 -3.73
N LEU A 155 6.39 1.03 -2.86
CA LEU A 155 5.16 1.81 -3.01
C LEU A 155 5.25 2.79 -4.19
N GLN A 156 6.38 3.47 -4.34
CA GLN A 156 6.62 4.34 -5.50
C GLN A 156 6.60 3.53 -6.81
N GLN A 157 7.25 2.36 -6.84
CA GLN A 157 7.23 1.47 -8.01
C GLN A 157 5.83 0.91 -8.29
N LEU A 158 5.01 0.64 -7.26
CA LEU A 158 3.61 0.25 -7.46
C LEU A 158 2.78 1.39 -8.04
N LEU A 159 2.99 2.63 -7.58
CA LEU A 159 2.29 3.82 -8.08
C LEU A 159 2.70 4.20 -9.50
N PHE A 160 3.92 3.83 -9.90
CA PHE A 160 4.34 3.91 -11.29
C PHE A 160 3.52 2.97 -12.20
N LEU A 161 3.14 1.78 -11.69
CA LEU A 161 2.45 0.75 -12.49
C LEU A 161 0.91 0.82 -12.43
N TYR A 162 0.35 1.35 -11.34
CA TYR A 162 -1.09 1.29 -11.02
C TYR A 162 -1.58 2.60 -10.39
N PRO A 163 -2.89 2.93 -10.53
CA PRO A 163 -3.45 4.10 -9.88
C PRO A 163 -3.39 3.99 -8.36
N GLU A 164 -3.33 5.14 -7.69
CA GLU A 164 -3.24 5.27 -6.23
C GLU A 164 -4.26 4.38 -5.50
N SER A 165 -5.52 4.38 -5.94
CA SER A 165 -6.60 3.61 -5.31
C SER A 165 -6.32 2.11 -5.27
N GLU A 166 -5.79 1.54 -6.36
CA GLU A 166 -5.44 0.12 -6.44
C GLU A 166 -4.23 -0.22 -5.58
N VAL A 167 -3.23 0.67 -5.54
CA VAL A 167 -2.02 0.50 -4.72
C VAL A 167 -2.36 0.55 -3.24
N ILE A 168 -3.16 1.54 -2.83
CA ILE A 168 -3.65 1.70 -1.45
C ILE A 168 -4.36 0.43 -1.00
N ILE A 169 -5.36 -0.05 -1.75
CA ILE A 169 -6.13 -1.25 -1.37
C ILE A 169 -5.20 -2.47 -1.21
N LYS A 170 -4.22 -2.63 -2.10
CA LYS A 170 -3.26 -3.75 -2.00
C LYS A 170 -2.38 -3.62 -0.77
N TYR A 171 -1.86 -2.42 -0.50
CA TYR A 171 -1.01 -2.18 0.66
C TYR A 171 -1.79 -2.35 1.97
N GLN A 172 -3.02 -1.84 2.04
CA GLN A 172 -3.95 -2.07 3.16
C GLN A 172 -4.14 -3.55 3.43
N ASN A 173 -4.38 -4.36 2.39
CA ASN A 173 -4.54 -5.82 2.55
C ASN A 173 -3.28 -6.52 3.09
N ILE A 174 -2.08 -6.05 2.72
CA ILE A 174 -0.83 -6.57 3.27
C ILE A 174 -0.73 -6.20 4.76
N GLN A 175 -0.95 -4.93 5.10
CA GLN A 175 -0.88 -4.46 6.48
C GLN A 175 -1.94 -5.11 7.38
N ASN A 176 -3.18 -5.26 6.91
CA ASN A 176 -4.26 -5.91 7.65
C ASN A 176 -3.92 -7.36 8.00
N LYS A 177 -3.31 -8.12 7.08
CA LYS A 177 -2.84 -9.49 7.37
C LYS A 177 -1.78 -9.52 8.45
N LEU A 178 -0.84 -8.58 8.41
CA LEU A 178 0.22 -8.47 9.40
C LEU A 178 -0.31 -8.02 10.76
N LEU A 179 -1.25 -7.07 10.75
CA LEU A 179 -1.93 -6.57 11.93
C LEU A 179 -2.77 -7.67 12.59
N ALA A 180 -3.52 -8.44 11.83
CA ALA A 180 -4.27 -9.59 12.35
C ALA A 180 -3.34 -10.61 13.04
N LYS A 181 -2.20 -10.94 12.42
CA LYS A 181 -1.18 -11.82 13.05
C LYS A 181 -0.59 -11.21 14.32
N LEU A 182 -0.39 -9.89 14.34
CA LEU A 182 0.12 -9.16 15.50
C LEU A 182 -0.92 -9.11 16.64
N MET A 183 -2.20 -8.90 16.32
CA MET A 183 -3.33 -8.90 17.27
C MET A 183 -3.64 -10.29 17.83
N GLN A 184 -3.47 -11.37 17.05
CA GLN A 184 -3.57 -12.74 17.58
C GLN A 184 -2.55 -13.02 18.70
N ASN A 185 -1.36 -12.41 18.63
CA ASN A 185 -0.36 -12.52 19.71
C ASN A 185 -0.71 -11.63 20.92
N PHE A 186 -1.55 -10.61 20.72
CA PHE A 186 -2.00 -9.67 21.74
C PHE A 186 -2.99 -10.32 22.72
N PHE A 187 -3.86 -11.17 22.18
CA PHE A 187 -4.93 -11.85 22.90
C PHE A 187 -4.77 -13.37 22.74
N PRO A 188 -3.75 -14.00 23.37
CA PRO A 188 -3.67 -15.45 23.38
C PRO A 188 -4.99 -16.01 23.92
N SER A 189 -5.41 -17.16 23.39
CA SER A 189 -6.65 -17.83 23.82
C SER A 189 -6.65 -17.94 25.35
N TYR A 190 -7.58 -17.22 25.99
CA TYR A 190 -7.66 -17.14 27.44
C TYR A 190 -7.82 -18.56 27.99
N SER A 191 -6.78 -19.05 28.66
CA SER A 191 -6.79 -20.34 29.36
C SER A 191 -6.94 -20.08 30.85
N ARG A 192 -7.53 -21.05 31.57
CA ARG A 192 -7.79 -20.98 33.03
C ARG A 192 -6.55 -20.58 33.86
N ASP A 193 -5.36 -20.81 33.33
CA ASP A 193 -4.07 -20.60 33.99
C ASP A 193 -3.30 -19.36 33.47
N SER A 194 -3.92 -18.56 32.58
CA SER A 194 -3.27 -17.37 32.02
C SER A 194 -3.22 -16.23 33.05
N ASN A 195 -2.00 -15.89 33.48
CA ASN A 195 -1.77 -14.81 34.44
C ASN A 195 -2.08 -13.45 33.79
N LEU A 196 -2.92 -12.64 34.43
CA LEU A 196 -3.27 -11.28 33.98
C LEU A 196 -2.03 -10.43 33.68
N ASP A 197 -0.96 -10.60 34.45
CA ASP A 197 0.30 -9.90 34.23
C ASP A 197 0.95 -10.25 32.88
N ILE A 198 0.83 -11.50 32.42
CA ILE A 198 1.35 -11.95 31.12
C ILE A 198 0.53 -11.32 29.99
N ILE A 199 -0.79 -11.20 30.17
CA ILE A 199 -1.69 -10.55 29.20
C ILE A 199 -1.37 -9.05 29.12
N VAL A 200 -1.21 -8.37 30.26
CA VAL A 200 -0.87 -6.94 30.31
C VAL A 200 0.49 -6.68 29.68
N HIS A 201 1.50 -7.50 29.97
CA HIS A 201 2.83 -7.36 29.37
C HIS A 201 2.81 -7.62 27.85
N GLY A 202 2.08 -8.66 27.41
CA GLY A 202 1.88 -8.95 25.98
C GLY A 202 1.17 -7.81 25.24
N CYS A 203 0.15 -7.23 25.88
CA CYS A 203 -0.59 -6.06 25.41
C CYS A 203 0.35 -4.84 25.24
N GLN A 204 1.15 -4.51 26.26
CA GLN A 204 2.09 -3.38 26.21
C GLN A 204 3.14 -3.52 25.10
N SER A 205 3.80 -4.68 25.03
CA SER A 205 4.82 -4.97 24.01
C SER A 205 4.24 -4.86 22.58
N THR A 206 3.04 -5.40 22.40
CA THR A 206 2.40 -5.40 21.09
C THR A 206 1.86 -4.02 20.71
N MET A 207 1.36 -3.22 21.66
CA MET A 207 0.99 -1.82 21.42
C MET A 207 2.18 -0.97 20.96
N LEU A 208 3.36 -1.17 21.55
CA LEU A 208 4.58 -0.48 21.12
C LEU A 208 4.94 -0.83 19.66
N LYS A 209 4.81 -2.12 19.29
CA LYS A 209 5.07 -2.57 17.92
C LYS A 209 4.03 -2.04 16.94
N LEU A 210 2.76 -1.98 17.33
CA LEU A 210 1.68 -1.37 16.56
C LEU A 210 1.97 0.12 16.31
N TYR A 211 2.29 0.87 17.37
CA TYR A 211 2.63 2.29 17.26
C TYR A 211 3.83 2.53 16.31
N SER A 212 4.89 1.73 16.43
CA SER A 212 6.03 1.82 15.51
C SER A 212 5.61 1.60 14.05
N THR A 213 4.77 0.59 13.81
CA THR A 213 4.31 0.25 12.45
C THR A 213 3.43 1.35 11.86
N ILE A 214 2.50 1.91 12.65
CA ILE A 214 1.67 3.05 12.25
C ILE A 214 2.54 4.26 11.91
N LYS A 215 3.54 4.56 12.76
CA LYS A 215 4.44 5.69 12.56
C LYS A 215 5.28 5.53 11.29
N GLU A 216 5.84 4.34 11.07
CA GLU A 216 6.59 4.03 9.84
C GLU A 216 5.74 4.25 8.59
N ASP A 217 4.54 3.66 8.56
CA ASP A 217 3.66 3.77 7.40
C ASP A 217 3.15 5.19 7.20
N PHE A 218 2.82 5.91 8.28
CA PHE A 218 2.41 7.31 8.19
C PHE A 218 3.51 8.17 7.55
N ASN A 219 4.76 8.03 7.99
CA ASN A 219 5.88 8.81 7.45
C ASN A 219 6.10 8.51 5.96
N ILE A 220 6.08 7.23 5.56
CA ILE A 220 6.27 6.83 4.16
C ILE A 220 5.12 7.36 3.30
N LEU A 221 3.88 7.17 3.74
CA LEU A 221 2.71 7.56 2.96
C LEU A 221 2.56 9.07 2.87
N CYS A 222 2.97 9.85 3.88
CA CYS A 222 3.00 11.31 3.80
C CYS A 222 3.96 11.85 2.75
N GLU A 223 5.02 11.12 2.40
CA GLU A 223 5.96 11.53 1.35
C GLU A 223 5.40 11.29 -0.06
N ILE A 224 4.47 10.35 -0.20
CA ILE A 224 4.05 9.83 -1.51
C ILE A 224 2.59 10.18 -1.84
N LEU A 225 1.73 10.28 -0.83
CA LEU A 225 0.29 10.47 -0.99
C LEU A 225 -0.19 11.83 -0.49
N ALA A 226 -1.35 12.24 -0.97
CA ALA A 226 -2.05 13.40 -0.43
C ALA A 226 -2.38 13.19 1.06
N PRO A 227 -2.34 14.25 1.91
CA PRO A 227 -2.61 14.12 3.34
C PRO A 227 -3.95 13.45 3.67
N SER A 228 -5.00 13.71 2.88
CA SER A 228 -6.32 13.07 3.05
C SER A 228 -6.27 11.56 2.82
N SER A 229 -5.54 11.11 1.80
CA SER A 229 -5.37 9.69 1.48
C SER A 229 -4.57 8.99 2.58
N THR A 230 -3.51 9.62 3.10
CA THR A 230 -2.72 9.07 4.21
C THR A 230 -3.55 8.91 5.48
N VAL A 231 -4.31 9.95 5.88
CA VAL A 231 -5.16 9.88 7.07
C VAL A 231 -6.23 8.80 6.90
N LYS A 232 -6.87 8.72 5.72
CA LYS A 232 -7.84 7.67 5.41
C LYS A 232 -7.22 6.28 5.52
N PHE A 233 -6.03 6.08 4.95
CA PHE A 233 -5.30 4.82 5.04
C PHE A 233 -5.06 4.40 6.49
N ILE A 234 -4.54 5.31 7.33
CA ILE A 234 -4.24 5.00 8.73
C ILE A 234 -5.51 4.63 9.50
N LYS A 235 -6.59 5.38 9.29
CA LYS A 235 -7.87 5.09 9.91
C LYS A 235 -8.39 3.70 9.53
N GLU A 236 -8.53 3.44 8.24
CA GLU A 236 -9.15 2.20 7.73
C GLU A 236 -8.29 0.96 7.98
N THR A 237 -6.97 1.10 7.95
CA THR A 237 -6.06 -0.05 8.11
C THR A 237 -5.83 -0.37 9.58
N TYR A 238 -5.57 0.65 10.40
CA TYR A 238 -5.12 0.43 11.77
C TYR A 238 -6.22 0.67 12.78
N LEU A 239 -6.87 1.83 12.77
CA LEU A 239 -7.83 2.19 13.82
C LEU A 239 -9.09 1.34 13.74
N ASP A 240 -9.64 1.17 12.55
CA ASP A 240 -10.84 0.36 12.33
C ASP A 240 -10.56 -1.13 12.66
N THR A 241 -9.43 -1.68 12.16
CA THR A 241 -9.02 -3.07 12.46
C THR A 241 -8.75 -3.30 13.94
N VAL A 242 -8.04 -2.40 14.63
CA VAL A 242 -7.79 -2.54 16.08
C VAL A 242 -9.09 -2.46 16.87
N THR A 243 -10.00 -1.57 16.48
CA THR A 243 -11.32 -1.46 17.09
C THR A 243 -12.11 -2.76 16.95
N GLU A 244 -12.12 -3.34 15.74
CA GLU A 244 -12.79 -4.62 15.47
C GLU A 244 -12.19 -5.77 16.29
N GLU A 245 -10.86 -5.90 16.34
CA GLU A 245 -10.19 -6.99 17.07
C GLU A 245 -10.32 -6.86 18.59
N VAL A 246 -10.27 -5.63 19.13
CA VAL A 246 -10.51 -5.38 20.56
C VAL A 246 -11.98 -5.69 20.91
N ALA A 247 -12.94 -5.33 20.06
CA ALA A 247 -14.34 -5.68 20.26
C ALA A 247 -14.56 -7.19 20.31
N LYS A 248 -13.99 -7.94 19.34
CA LYS A 248 -14.03 -9.41 19.32
C LYS A 248 -13.40 -10.02 20.57
N PHE A 249 -12.28 -9.48 21.03
CA PHE A 249 -11.66 -9.95 22.27
C PHE A 249 -12.58 -9.74 23.49
N LEU A 250 -13.16 -8.54 23.64
CA LEU A 250 -14.05 -8.23 24.75
C LEU A 250 -15.29 -9.12 24.75
N GLU A 251 -15.90 -9.36 23.59
CA GLU A 251 -17.05 -10.26 23.45
C GLU A 251 -16.69 -11.69 23.91
N ASN A 252 -15.58 -12.23 23.42
CA ASN A 252 -15.07 -13.56 23.81
C ASN A 252 -14.75 -13.63 25.31
N PHE A 253 -14.14 -12.59 25.87
CA PHE A 253 -13.81 -12.52 27.29
C PHE A 253 -15.07 -12.53 28.17
N CYS A 254 -16.08 -11.73 27.80
CA CYS A 254 -17.36 -11.70 28.48
C CYS A 254 -18.05 -13.07 28.43
N GLU A 255 -18.12 -13.72 27.27
CA GLU A 255 -18.72 -15.06 27.14
C GLU A 255 -18.06 -16.09 28.05
N LEU A 256 -16.73 -16.09 28.12
CA LEU A 256 -15.96 -17.02 28.96
C LEU A 256 -16.25 -16.79 30.45
N GLN A 257 -16.32 -15.52 30.89
CA GLN A 257 -16.71 -15.16 32.26
C GLN A 257 -18.14 -15.62 32.59
N PHE A 258 -19.10 -15.44 31.67
CA PHE A 258 -20.49 -15.87 31.89
C PHE A 258 -20.61 -17.39 31.99
N LYS A 259 -19.95 -18.15 31.09
CA LYS A 259 -19.92 -19.62 31.15
C LYS A 259 -19.29 -20.11 32.45
N GLU A 260 -18.23 -19.45 32.92
CA GLU A 260 -17.59 -19.79 34.19
C GLU A 260 -18.49 -19.54 35.41
N ASN A 261 -19.12 -18.37 35.48
CA ASN A 261 -20.03 -18.02 36.57
C ASN A 261 -21.23 -18.97 36.63
N ALA A 262 -21.78 -19.37 35.48
CA ALA A 262 -22.85 -20.38 35.42
C ALA A 262 -22.40 -21.74 35.98
N VAL A 263 -21.19 -22.21 35.66
CA VAL A 263 -20.66 -23.48 36.17
C VAL A 263 -20.36 -23.42 37.68
N ARG A 264 -19.87 -22.29 38.20
CA ARG A 264 -19.63 -22.12 39.64
C ARG A 264 -20.94 -22.04 40.44
N VAL A 265 -21.97 -21.34 39.94
CA VAL A 265 -23.29 -21.24 40.58
C VAL A 265 -23.99 -22.59 40.68
N VAL A 266 -23.84 -23.48 39.69
CA VAL A 266 -24.37 -24.86 39.74
C VAL A 266 -23.63 -25.74 40.76
N LYS A 267 -22.36 -25.45 41.06
CA LYS A 267 -21.58 -26.20 42.06
C LYS A 267 -21.83 -25.75 43.50
N THR A 268 -22.08 -24.46 43.75
CA THR A 268 -22.33 -23.94 45.11
C THR A 268 -23.77 -24.10 45.57
N SER A 269 -24.72 -24.35 44.65
CA SER A 269 -26.14 -24.53 44.96
C SER A 269 -26.51 -25.96 45.40
N LYS A 270 -25.58 -26.92 45.43
CA LYS A 270 -25.84 -28.32 45.80
C LYS A 270 -25.48 -28.73 47.24
N SER A 271 -24.98 -27.83 48.10
CA SER A 271 -24.57 -28.18 49.48
C SER A 271 -25.27 -27.39 50.60
N SER A 272 -26.56 -27.08 50.45
CA SER A 272 -27.34 -26.32 51.45
C SER A 272 -28.69 -26.96 51.77
N SER A 273 -28.69 -28.20 52.29
CA SER A 273 -29.84 -28.70 53.07
C SER A 273 -29.47 -29.91 53.93
N LYS A 274 -29.07 -29.68 55.19
CA LYS A 274 -29.41 -30.51 56.37
C LYS A 274 -28.64 -30.02 57.61
N HIS A 275 -29.22 -29.04 58.30
CA HIS A 275 -29.08 -28.96 59.75
C HIS A 275 -30.40 -28.47 60.34
N ARG A 276 -31.25 -29.42 60.72
CA ARG A 276 -32.42 -29.17 61.58
C ARG A 276 -32.25 -30.07 62.79
N GLY A 277 -32.13 -29.44 63.95
CA GLY A 277 -31.64 -30.04 65.19
C GLY A 277 -32.58 -31.04 65.84
N ALA A 278 -32.03 -31.73 66.83
CA ALA A 278 -32.79 -32.40 67.87
C ALA A 278 -32.21 -31.95 69.22
N VAL A 279 -33.08 -31.32 70.00
CA VAL A 279 -32.86 -30.74 71.32
C VAL A 279 -32.78 -31.87 72.35
N HIS A 280 -31.92 -31.66 73.36
CA HIS A 280 -31.79 -32.47 74.56
C HIS A 280 -33.13 -32.86 75.20
N ALA A 281 -33.24 -34.11 75.65
CA ALA A 281 -34.13 -34.50 76.73
C ALA A 281 -33.39 -35.49 77.66
N LEU A 282 -33.14 -35.04 78.89
CA LEU A 282 -32.82 -35.87 80.05
C LEU A 282 -34.15 -36.28 80.69
N GLY A 283 -34.32 -37.58 80.93
CA GLY A 283 -35.42 -38.20 81.65
C GLY A 283 -35.10 -39.66 81.88
#